data_AF-A0AAV3M9X2-F1
#
_entry.id   AF-A0AAV3M9X2-F1
#
_cell.length_a   1.000
_cell.length_b   1.000
_cell.length_c   1.000
_cell.angle_alpha   90.00
_cell.angle_beta   90.00
_cell.angle_gamma   90.00
#
_symmetry.space_group_name_H-M   'P 1'
#
loop_
_entity.id
_entity.type
_entity.pdbx_description
1 polymer ?
#
loop_
_entity_poly.entity_id
_entity_poly.type
_entity_poly.pdbx_seq_one_letter_code
_entity_poly.pdbx_strand_id
1 'polypeptide(L)'
;MAQDYHHGVRVVEINEGTRSISTINTAIVGMVCTADDADAKYFPLNTPVLITDVIEASGKAGDSGSLARALDAIGNQSKPVTVVVRVEQGDSEAETTTNIIGGTTSEGRKTGLQALTVAQSR
;
A
#
# COMPACT_ATOMS: atom_id res chain seq x y z
N MET A 1 -21.62 -14.91 -57.83
CA MET A 1 -20.43 -15.79 -57.91
C MET A 1 -19.32 -15.13 -57.12
N ALA A 2 -18.80 -15.85 -56.12
CA ALA A 2 -17.92 -15.33 -55.09
C ALA A 2 -16.55 -14.94 -55.66
N GLN A 3 -16.23 -13.65 -55.60
CA GLN A 3 -14.93 -13.06 -55.96
C GLN A 3 -14.10 -12.66 -54.71
N ASP A 4 -14.55 -13.01 -53.50
CA ASP A 4 -13.82 -12.71 -52.26
C ASP A 4 -13.30 -13.98 -51.58
N TYR A 5 -12.49 -14.77 -52.30
CA TYR A 5 -11.71 -15.84 -51.68
C TYR A 5 -10.32 -15.31 -51.32
N HIS A 6 -10.12 -15.03 -50.03
CA HIS A 6 -8.80 -14.79 -49.47
C HIS A 6 -8.20 -16.10 -48.97
N HIS A 7 -7.09 -16.55 -49.58
CA HIS A 7 -6.31 -17.67 -49.07
C HIS A 7 -5.02 -17.14 -48.44
N GLY A 8 -4.99 -17.17 -47.10
CA GLY A 8 -3.94 -16.59 -46.27
C GLY A 8 -4.50 -16.25 -44.88
N VAL A 9 -3.62 -15.88 -43.94
CA VAL A 9 -4.04 -15.48 -42.59
C VAL A 9 -4.59 -14.06 -42.63
N ARG A 10 -5.82 -13.87 -42.13
CA ARG A 10 -6.43 -12.56 -41.91
C ARG A 10 -6.42 -12.26 -40.41
N VAL A 11 -5.81 -11.15 -40.02
CA VAL A 11 -5.92 -10.62 -38.66
C VAL A 11 -6.99 -9.54 -38.66
N VAL A 12 -8.03 -9.73 -37.85
CA VAL A 12 -9.01 -8.70 -37.54
C VAL A 12 -8.86 -8.41 -36.06
N GLU A 13 -8.14 -7.34 -35.73
CA GLU A 13 -7.97 -6.91 -34.36
C GLU A 13 -9.16 -6.03 -33.97
N ILE A 14 -10.11 -6.62 -33.25
CA ILE A 14 -11.23 -5.88 -32.67
C ILE A 14 -10.78 -5.40 -31.30
N ASN A 15 -10.32 -4.15 -31.23
CA ASN A 15 -10.00 -3.46 -29.97
C ASN A 15 -11.22 -2.76 -29.33
N GLU A 16 -12.42 -3.12 -29.79
CA GLU A 16 -13.66 -2.49 -29.35
C GLU A 16 -14.32 -3.30 -28.24
N GLY A 17 -14.31 -2.69 -27.07
CA GLY A 17 -15.10 -3.01 -25.90
C GLY A 17 -14.99 -1.79 -24.99
N THR A 18 -16.07 -1.39 -24.32
CA THR A 18 -15.96 -0.35 -23.29
C THR A 18 -15.06 -0.90 -22.19
N ARG A 19 -13.78 -0.51 -22.20
CA ARG A 19 -12.93 -0.68 -21.02
C ARG A 19 -13.65 0.06 -19.91
N SER A 20 -14.12 -0.67 -18.91
CA SER A 20 -14.78 -0.07 -17.76
C SER A 20 -13.86 1.01 -17.22
N ILE A 21 -14.34 2.25 -17.16
CA ILE A 21 -13.61 3.34 -16.50
C ILE A 21 -13.54 2.94 -15.03
N SER A 22 -12.39 2.41 -14.62
CA SER A 22 -12.11 2.23 -13.21
C SER A 22 -11.96 3.62 -12.62
N THR A 23 -12.88 4.02 -11.74
CA THR A 23 -12.68 5.21 -10.94
C THR A 23 -11.45 4.96 -10.09
N ILE A 24 -10.38 5.74 -10.32
CA ILE A 24 -9.19 5.67 -9.48
C ILE A 24 -9.63 6.09 -8.09
N ASN A 25 -9.37 5.26 -7.07
CA ASN A 25 -9.59 5.69 -5.71
C ASN A 25 -8.55 6.79 -5.41
N THR A 26 -9.00 8.05 -5.41
CA THR A 26 -8.16 9.21 -5.12
C THR A 26 -7.92 9.39 -3.61
N ALA A 27 -8.58 8.60 -2.77
CA ALA A 27 -8.49 8.65 -1.32
C ALA A 27 -7.78 7.40 -0.76
N ILE A 28 -6.56 7.14 -1.24
CA ILE A 28 -5.66 6.15 -0.63
C ILE A 28 -4.55 6.89 0.10
N VAL A 29 -4.45 6.66 1.41
CA VAL A 29 -3.37 7.20 2.23
C VAL A 29 -2.26 6.14 2.36
N GLY A 30 -1.03 6.49 1.99
CA GLY A 30 0.16 5.70 2.33
C GLY A 30 0.82 6.27 3.57
N MET A 31 0.99 5.46 4.62
CA MET A 31 1.56 5.86 5.90
C MET A 31 2.73 4.96 6.28
N VAL A 32 3.80 5.58 6.78
CA VAL A 32 4.90 4.90 7.47
C VAL A 32 4.98 5.45 8.89
N CYS A 33 5.08 4.56 9.87
CA CYS A 33 4.95 4.93 11.28
C CYS A 33 5.71 3.97 12.19
N THR A 34 6.04 4.43 13.38
CA THR A 34 6.60 3.62 14.46
C THR A 34 5.50 3.26 15.46
N ALA A 35 5.56 2.06 16.03
CA ALA A 35 4.69 1.58 17.10
C ALA A 35 5.18 0.23 17.62
N ASP A 36 6.05 0.24 18.62
CA ASP A 36 6.72 -0.98 19.10
C ASP A 36 5.75 -1.95 19.78
N ASP A 37 4.69 -1.42 20.40
CA ASP A 37 3.63 -2.15 21.10
C ASP A 37 2.41 -2.51 20.22
N ALA A 38 2.43 -2.19 18.93
CA ALA A 38 1.39 -2.63 18.01
C ALA A 38 1.34 -4.17 17.88
N ASP A 39 0.16 -4.73 17.60
CA ASP A 39 0.02 -6.17 17.33
C ASP A 39 0.89 -6.56 16.13
N ALA A 40 1.98 -7.29 16.39
CA ALA A 40 2.96 -7.65 15.38
C ALA A 40 2.41 -8.57 14.28
N LYS A 41 1.30 -9.27 14.52
CA LYS A 41 0.64 -10.08 13.48
C LYS A 41 -0.21 -9.21 12.56
N TYR A 42 -0.85 -8.19 13.11
CA TYR A 42 -1.70 -7.28 12.35
C TYR A 42 -0.86 -6.20 11.63
N PHE A 43 0.19 -5.70 12.29
CA PHE A 43 1.16 -4.73 11.77
C PHE A 43 2.58 -5.34 11.73
N PRO A 44 2.87 -6.30 10.84
CA PRO A 44 4.23 -6.81 10.67
C PRO A 44 5.21 -5.71 10.27
N LEU A 45 6.45 -5.78 10.78
CA LEU A 45 7.49 -4.82 10.46
C LEU A 45 7.80 -4.82 8.95
N ASN A 46 8.02 -3.61 8.41
CA ASN A 46 8.40 -3.35 7.03
C ASN A 46 7.50 -4.01 5.98
N THR A 47 6.24 -4.27 6.35
CA THR A 47 5.28 -4.95 5.48
C THR A 47 4.07 -4.04 5.30
N PRO A 48 3.69 -3.70 4.06
CA PRO A 48 2.50 -2.90 3.82
C PRO A 48 1.25 -3.71 4.16
N VAL A 49 0.38 -3.12 4.97
CA VAL A 49 -0.91 -3.69 5.38
C VAL A 49 -2.02 -2.78 4.89
N LEU A 50 -3.00 -3.36 4.21
CA LEU A 50 -4.20 -2.66 3.78
C LEU A 50 -5.18 -2.53 4.94
N ILE A 51 -5.56 -1.30 5.25
CA ILE A 51 -6.53 -0.92 6.27
C ILE A 51 -7.76 -0.32 5.58
N THR A 52 -8.89 -1.00 5.74
CA THR A 52 -10.19 -0.55 5.21
C THR A 52 -11.05 0.15 6.26
N ASP A 53 -10.75 -0.09 7.55
CA ASP A 53 -11.36 0.62 8.68
C ASP A 53 -10.25 1.10 9.62
N VAL A 54 -9.99 2.40 9.59
CA VAL A 54 -8.92 3.03 10.40
C VAL A 54 -9.25 3.07 11.89
N ILE A 55 -10.53 3.06 12.28
CA ILE A 55 -10.94 3.08 13.68
C ILE A 55 -10.81 1.68 14.29
N GLU A 56 -11.21 0.64 13.57
CA GLU A 56 -10.98 -0.74 14.04
C GLU A 56 -9.48 -1.04 14.12
N ALA A 57 -8.71 -0.58 13.13
CA ALA A 57 -7.27 -0.80 13.09
C ALA A 57 -6.52 -0.06 14.21
N SER A 58 -6.99 1.12 14.65
CA SER A 58 -6.33 1.85 15.74
C SER A 58 -6.39 1.08 17.07
N GLY A 59 -7.41 0.25 17.29
CA GLY A 59 -7.48 -0.64 18.45
C GLY A 59 -6.36 -1.70 18.53
N LYS A 60 -5.61 -1.94 17.43
CA LYS A 60 -4.46 -2.87 17.37
C LYS A 60 -3.12 -2.14 17.22
N ALA A 61 -3.14 -0.82 17.16
CA ALA A 61 -1.98 0.01 16.87
C ALA A 61 -1.06 0.24 18.08
N GLY A 62 -1.47 -0.15 19.28
CA GLY A 62 -0.76 0.17 20.53
C GLY A 62 -0.88 1.65 20.89
N ASP A 63 -0.13 2.09 21.89
CA ASP A 63 -0.09 3.48 22.38
C ASP A 63 1.25 4.17 22.09
N SER A 64 2.28 3.41 21.72
CA SER A 64 3.62 3.93 21.44
C SER A 64 3.77 4.49 20.01
N GLY A 65 4.80 5.31 19.82
CA GLY A 65 5.14 5.87 18.51
C GLY A 65 4.05 6.78 17.94
N SER A 66 3.80 6.64 16.64
CA SER A 66 2.95 7.54 15.86
C SER A 66 1.73 6.86 15.21
N LEU A 67 1.68 5.53 15.14
CA LEU A 67 0.65 4.79 14.39
C LEU A 67 -0.77 5.08 14.88
N ALA A 68 -1.07 4.85 16.17
CA ALA A 68 -2.43 4.98 16.69
C ALA A 68 -2.96 6.41 16.54
N ARG A 69 -2.16 7.40 16.93
CA ARG A 69 -2.50 8.83 16.81
C ARG A 69 -2.78 9.24 15.37
N ALA A 70 -2.02 8.71 14.42
CA ALA A 70 -2.20 9.02 13.01
C ALA A 70 -3.47 8.36 12.44
N LEU A 71 -3.77 7.12 12.81
CA LEU A 71 -5.01 6.44 12.43
C LEU A 71 -6.25 7.14 13.02
N ASP A 72 -6.20 7.54 14.29
CA ASP A 72 -7.28 8.29 14.93
C ASP A 72 -7.47 9.66 14.29
N ALA A 73 -6.37 10.38 13.99
CA ALA A 73 -6.44 11.67 13.30
C ALA A 73 -7.06 11.55 11.90
N ILE A 74 -6.73 10.48 11.17
CA ILE A 74 -7.36 10.18 9.87
C ILE A 74 -8.85 9.89 10.08
N GLY A 75 -9.19 8.98 11.01
CA GLY A 75 -10.55 8.55 11.31
C GLY A 75 -11.48 9.69 11.75
N ASN A 76 -10.92 10.69 12.44
CA ASN A 76 -11.62 11.91 12.85
C ASN A 76 -11.97 12.84 11.67
N GLN A 77 -11.20 12.79 10.58
CA GLN A 77 -11.44 13.60 9.38
C GLN A 77 -12.26 12.86 8.33
N SER A 78 -11.93 11.58 8.10
CA SER A 78 -12.53 10.76 7.03
C SER A 78 -12.24 9.27 7.26
N LYS A 79 -12.80 8.41 6.40
CA LYS A 79 -12.56 6.95 6.45
C LYS A 79 -11.98 6.43 5.12
N PRO A 80 -10.75 6.84 4.75
CA PRO A 80 -10.12 6.41 3.52
C PRO A 80 -9.55 5.01 3.68
N VAL A 81 -9.32 4.36 2.54
CA VAL A 81 -8.47 3.17 2.50
C VAL A 81 -7.03 3.62 2.79
N THR A 82 -6.37 2.97 3.74
CA THR A 82 -5.03 3.35 4.19
C THR A 82 -4.09 2.17 4.06
N VAL A 83 -2.91 2.37 3.50
CA VAL A 83 -1.81 1.40 3.53
C VAL A 83 -0.83 1.83 4.59
N VAL A 84 -0.62 0.98 5.58
CA VAL A 84 0.28 1.24 6.71
C VAL A 84 1.52 0.36 6.58
N VAL A 85 2.70 0.94 6.74
CA VAL A 85 3.97 0.24 6.92
C VAL A 85 4.50 0.58 8.30
N ARG A 86 4.55 -0.40 9.20
CA ARG A 86 5.19 -0.24 10.50
C ARG A 86 6.70 -0.41 10.37
N VAL A 87 7.48 0.55 10.89
CA VAL A 87 8.93 0.46 11.00
C VAL A 87 9.35 0.42 12.47
N GLU A 88 10.55 -0.09 12.72
CA GLU A 88 11.16 -0.12 14.05
C GLU A 88 11.57 1.30 14.46
N GLN A 89 11.28 1.66 15.71
CA GLN A 89 11.81 2.87 16.32
C GLN A 89 13.30 2.67 16.62
N GLY A 90 14.16 3.57 16.14
CA GLY A 90 15.60 3.51 16.42
C GLY A 90 15.94 4.10 17.80
N ASP A 91 17.11 3.76 18.33
CA ASP A 91 17.61 4.30 19.61
C ASP A 91 17.95 5.79 19.50
N SER A 92 18.16 6.28 18.27
CA SER A 92 18.34 7.70 17.95
C SER A 92 17.34 8.18 16.89
N GLU A 93 17.17 9.50 16.80
CA GLU A 93 16.37 10.14 15.75
C GLU A 93 16.93 9.86 14.35
N ALA A 94 18.26 9.80 14.22
CA ALA A 94 18.93 9.46 12.97
C ALA A 94 18.61 8.04 12.52
N GLU A 95 18.69 7.06 13.44
CA GLU A 95 18.33 5.66 13.15
C GLU A 95 16.84 5.52 12.82
N THR A 96 15.98 6.21 13.55
CA THR A 96 14.54 6.22 13.25
C THR A 96 14.27 6.80 11.86
N THR A 97 14.97 7.88 11.49
CA THR A 97 14.86 8.47 10.16
C THR A 97 15.34 7.49 9.08
N THR A 98 16.44 6.79 9.32
CA THR A 98 16.93 5.74 8.42
C THR A 98 15.89 4.61 8.26
N ASN A 99 15.28 4.16 9.36
CA ASN A 99 14.23 3.13 9.33
C ASN A 99 12.98 3.58 8.56
N ILE A 100 12.56 4.85 8.74
CA ILE A 100 11.43 5.44 8.02
C ILE A 100 11.71 5.55 6.52
N ILE A 101 12.88 6.08 6.13
CA ILE A 101 13.28 6.16 4.71
C ILE A 101 13.31 4.76 4.10
N GLY A 102 13.93 3.83 4.84
CA GLY A 102 14.10 2.45 4.43
C GLY A 102 14.97 2.32 3.19
N GLY A 103 14.92 1.13 2.58
CA GLY A 103 15.75 0.78 1.45
C GLY A 103 15.34 -0.54 0.85
N THR A 104 16.22 -1.09 0.02
CA THR A 104 16.10 -2.46 -0.48
C THR A 104 17.16 -3.30 0.23
N THR A 105 16.70 -4.32 0.96
CA THR A 105 17.57 -5.29 1.62
C THR A 105 18.27 -6.19 0.60
N SER A 106 19.31 -6.91 1.03
CA SER A 106 20.02 -7.91 0.20
C SER A 106 19.11 -9.02 -0.33
N GLU A 107 18.00 -9.31 0.37
CA GLU A 107 16.96 -10.26 -0.04
C GLU A 107 15.95 -9.66 -1.05
N GLY A 108 16.15 -8.41 -1.48
CA GLY A 108 15.24 -7.70 -2.39
C GLY A 108 13.95 -7.18 -1.73
N ARG A 109 13.81 -7.31 -0.40
CA ARG A 109 12.66 -6.75 0.33
C ARG A 109 12.82 -5.24 0.49
N LYS A 110 11.76 -4.49 0.16
CA LYS A 110 11.68 -3.04 0.40
C LYS A 110 11.19 -2.76 1.82
N THR A 111 11.78 -1.77 2.47
CA THR A 111 11.48 -1.36 3.85
C THR A 111 11.07 0.12 3.91
N GLY A 112 10.50 0.56 5.04
CA GLY A 112 10.09 1.96 5.24
C GLY A 112 9.22 2.52 4.11
N LEU A 113 9.55 3.74 3.65
CA LEU A 113 8.86 4.40 2.53
C LEU A 113 8.96 3.61 1.23
N GLN A 114 10.08 2.91 0.98
CA GLN A 114 10.21 2.09 -0.23
C GLN A 114 9.19 0.95 -0.26
N ALA A 115 8.74 0.44 0.90
CA ALA A 115 7.75 -0.63 0.96
C ALA A 115 6.38 -0.21 0.38
N LEU A 116 6.04 1.09 0.39
CA LEU A 116 4.80 1.58 -0.23
C LEU A 116 4.80 1.41 -1.76
N THR A 117 5.97 1.37 -2.40
CA THR A 117 6.07 1.18 -3.86
C THR A 117 5.68 -0.22 -4.33
N VAL A 118 5.63 -1.20 -3.41
CA VAL A 118 5.20 -2.58 -3.70
C VAL A 118 3.80 -2.87 -3.15
N ALA A 119 3.15 -1.90 -2.51
CA ALA A 119 1.82 -2.07 -1.93
C ALA A 119 0.75 -2.39 -2.98
N GLN A 120 0.89 -1.90 -4.22
CA GLN A 120 -0.07 -2.19 -5.29
C GLN A 120 0.00 -3.65 -5.78
N SER A 121 1.15 -4.31 -5.61
CA SER A 121 1.40 -5.67 -6.13
C SER A 121 1.00 -6.79 -5.17
N ARG A 122 0.56 -6.45 -3.96
CA ARG A 122 0.10 -7.40 -2.93
C ARG A 122 -1.37 -7.17 -2.62
#